data_AF-A0A9D6DQQ8-F1
#
_entry.id   AF-A0A9D6DQQ8-F1
#
_cell.length_a   1.000
_cell.length_b   1.000
_cell.length_c   1.000
_cell.angle_alpha   90.00
_cell.angle_beta   90.00
_cell.angle_gamma   90.00
#
_symmetry.space_group_name_H-M   'P 1'
#
loop_
_entity.id
_entity.type
_entity.pdbx_description
1 polymer ?
#
loop_
_entity_poly.entity_id
_entity_poly.type
_entity_poly.pdbx_seq_one_letter_code
_entity_poly.pdbx_strand_id
1 'polypeptide(L)' 'ALAGLRIVSTEVGGVREIVGDDGLLAKPKAKGELAELILNDLNEDDNKVRARIERLKKSVVKNFNFETMVQKTEWVYKV' A
#
# COMPACT_ATOMS: atom_id res chain seq x y z
N ALA A 1 12.74 -3.84 -8.60
CA ALA A 1 12.85 -3.51 -7.16
C ALA A 1 11.73 -2.55 -6.78
N LEU A 2 11.19 -2.63 -5.56
CA LEU A 2 10.18 -1.68 -5.08
C LEU A 2 10.83 -0.33 -4.76
N ALA A 3 10.16 0.79 -5.05
CA ALA A 3 10.70 2.14 -4.86
C ALA A 3 10.82 2.56 -3.38
N GLY A 4 10.12 1.89 -2.47
CA GLY A 4 10.19 2.17 -1.04
C GLY A 4 9.66 3.55 -0.62
N LEU A 5 8.67 4.04 -1.35
CA LEU A 5 8.04 5.33 -1.12
C LEU A 5 6.89 5.23 -0.12
N ARG A 6 6.57 6.38 0.48
CA ARG A 6 5.35 6.59 1.26
C ARG A 6 4.14 6.49 0.33
N ILE A 7 3.03 5.93 0.81
CA ILE A 7 1.78 5.86 0.04
C ILE A 7 0.66 6.57 0.79
N VAL A 8 0.21 7.66 0.21
CA VAL A 8 -1.02 8.37 0.59
C VAL A 8 -1.93 8.38 -0.63
N SER A 9 -3.15 7.87 -0.49
CA SER A 9 -4.07 7.72 -1.62
C SER A 9 -5.53 7.87 -1.19
N THR A 10 -6.43 7.81 -2.16
CA THR A 10 -7.87 7.66 -1.89
C THR A 10 -8.26 6.18 -1.83
N GLU A 11 -9.26 5.86 -1.02
CA GLU A 11 -9.84 4.52 -0.93
C GLU A 11 -10.78 4.26 -2.13
N VAL A 12 -10.17 3.96 -3.29
CA VAL A 12 -10.88 3.63 -4.54
C VAL A 12 -10.28 2.40 -5.21
N GLY A 13 -11.12 1.59 -5.85
CA GLY A 13 -10.68 0.39 -6.57
C GLY A 13 -9.95 -0.59 -5.65
N GLY A 14 -8.86 -1.18 -6.15
CA GLY A 14 -8.06 -2.19 -5.44
C GLY A 14 -7.00 -1.63 -4.48
N VAL A 15 -7.02 -0.33 -4.16
CA VAL A 15 -5.93 0.30 -3.39
C VAL A 15 -5.86 -0.24 -1.97
N ARG A 16 -7.00 -0.39 -1.28
CA ARG A 16 -7.04 -0.88 0.11
C ARG A 16 -6.51 -2.31 0.22
N GLU A 17 -6.76 -3.15 -0.77
CA GLU A 17 -6.29 -4.53 -0.84
C GLU A 17 -4.78 -4.63 -1.02
N ILE A 18 -4.16 -3.64 -1.66
CA ILE A 18 -2.71 -3.59 -1.87
C ILE A 18 -2.01 -3.05 -0.61
N VAL A 19 -2.50 -1.95 -0.05
CA VAL A 19 -1.77 -1.22 0.99
C VAL A 19 -2.15 -1.62 2.42
N GLY A 20 -3.35 -2.18 2.61
CA GLY A 20 -3.87 -2.55 3.92
C GLY A 20 -3.80 -1.38 4.93
N ASP A 21 -3.46 -1.71 6.17
CA ASP A 21 -3.32 -0.74 7.26
C ASP A 21 -1.98 0.04 7.23
N ASP A 22 -1.06 -0.35 6.34
CA ASP A 22 0.23 0.32 6.18
C ASP A 22 0.21 1.45 5.12
N GLY A 23 -0.93 1.68 4.47
CA GLY A 23 -1.18 2.85 3.63
C GLY A 23 -2.03 3.90 4.33
N LEU A 24 -1.84 5.17 3.96
CA LEU A 24 -2.70 6.25 4.44
C LEU A 24 -3.79 6.52 3.40
N LEU A 25 -5.04 6.30 3.78
CA LEU A 25 -6.18 6.35 2.85
C LEU A 25 -7.19 7.42 3.28
N ALA A 26 -7.51 8.32 2.36
CA ALA A 26 -8.61 9.28 2.50
C ALA A 26 -9.86 8.79 1.76
N LYS A 27 -11.04 9.29 2.16
CA LYS A 27 -12.27 9.03 1.40
C LYS A 27 -12.21 9.67 0.00
N PRO A 28 -12.88 9.08 -1.00
CA PRO A 28 -12.98 9.69 -2.32
C PRO A 28 -13.59 11.10 -2.24
N LYS A 29 -13.05 12.03 -3.04
CA LYS A 29 -13.47 13.45 -3.10
C LYS A 29 -13.26 14.25 -1.80
N ALA A 30 -12.64 13.66 -0.76
CA ALA A 30 -12.32 14.33 0.50
C ALA A 30 -10.95 15.04 0.42
N LYS A 31 -10.87 16.13 -0.36
CA LYS A 31 -9.61 16.88 -0.57
C LYS A 31 -8.95 17.39 0.71
N GLY A 32 -9.74 17.76 1.72
CA GLY A 32 -9.24 18.22 3.02
C GLY A 32 -8.56 17.09 3.79
N GLU A 33 -9.23 15.93 3.88
CA GLU A 33 -8.70 14.72 4.51
C GLU A 33 -7.39 14.26 3.83
N LEU A 34 -7.35 14.27 2.49
CA LEU A 34 -6.13 13.89 1.76
C LEU A 34 -4.97 14.84 2.07
N ALA A 35 -5.23 16.15 2.12
CA ALA A 35 -4.20 17.13 2.46
C ALA A 35 -3.70 16.97 3.90
N GLU A 36 -4.61 16.72 4.85
CA GLU A 36 -4.27 16.44 6.24
C GLU A 36 -3.41 15.18 6.38
N LEU A 37 -3.75 14.09 5.68
CA LEU A 37 -2.93 12.87 5.68
C LEU A 37 -1.51 13.12 5.15
N ILE A 38 -1.37 13.87 4.07
CA ILE A 38 -0.06 14.22 3.51
C ILE A 38 0.75 15.04 4.52
N LEU A 39 0.14 16.08 5.12
CA LEU A 39 0.81 16.92 6.10
C LEU A 39 1.20 16.15 7.37
N ASN A 40 0.31 15.29 7.88
CA ASN A 40 0.57 14.47 9.05
C ASN A 40 1.70 13.47 8.79
N ASP A 41 1.71 12.83 7.61
CA ASP A 41 2.76 11.91 7.21
C ASP A 41 4.13 12.60 7.08
N LEU A 42 4.17 13.81 6.50
CA LEU A 42 5.40 14.60 6.38
C LEU A 42 5.99 15.02 7.74
N ASN A 43 5.14 15.20 8.75
CA ASN A 43 5.53 15.56 10.11
C ASN A 43 5.67 14.36 11.06
N GLU A 44 5.44 13.13 10.58
CA GLU A 44 5.54 11.93 11.39
C GLU A 44 7.01 11.51 11.61
N ASP A 45 7.27 10.87 12.75
CA ASP A 45 8.59 10.32 13.08
C ASP A 45 9.09 9.36 11.98
N ASP A 46 10.30 9.64 11.48
CA ASP A 46 10.91 8.91 10.37
C ASP A 46 11.06 7.41 10.65
N ASN A 47 11.29 7.00 11.91
CA ASN A 47 11.41 5.58 12.23
C ASN A 47 10.06 4.87 12.12
N LYS A 48 8.97 5.53 12.54
CA LYS A 48 7.61 5.01 12.33
C LYS A 48 7.27 4.89 10.86
N VAL A 49 7.59 5.91 10.05
CA VAL A 49 7.36 5.89 8.61
C VAL A 49 8.15 4.76 7.95
N ARG A 50 9.44 4.62 8.27
CA ARG A 50 10.28 3.53 7.76
C ARG A 50 9.72 2.16 8.14
N ALA A 51 9.30 1.98 9.39
CA ALA A 51 8.71 0.72 9.84
C ALA A 51 7.43 0.38 9.06
N ARG A 52 6.56 1.37 8.80
CA ARG A 52 5.35 1.22 7.97
C ARG A 52 5.71 0.82 6.54
N ILE A 53 6.64 1.51 5.90
CA ILE A 53 7.11 1.18 4.54
C ILE A 53 7.67 -0.24 4.48
N GLU A 54 8.46 -0.67 5.46
CA GLU A 54 9.05 -2.01 5.46
C GLU A 54 7.99 -3.12 5.62
N ARG A 55 6.96 -2.90 6.44
CA ARG A 55 5.83 -3.84 6.52
C ARG A 55 5.06 -3.92 5.21
N LEU A 56 4.77 -2.77 4.60
CA LEU A 56 4.11 -2.70 3.31
C LEU A 56 4.90 -3.43 2.21
N LYS A 57 6.22 -3.18 2.11
CA LYS A 57 7.11 -3.89 1.18
C LYS A 57 7.02 -5.40 1.37
N LYS A 58 7.10 -5.88 2.62
CA LYS A 58 6.98 -7.30 2.94
C LYS A 58 5.65 -7.88 2.49
N SER A 59 4.55 -7.17 2.73
CA SER A 59 3.21 -7.57 2.27
C SER A 59 3.13 -7.64 0.74
N VAL A 60 3.60 -6.59 0.04
CA VAL A 60 3.57 -6.53 -1.42
C VAL A 60 4.40 -7.65 -2.04
N VAL A 61 5.63 -7.86 -1.56
CA VAL A 61 6.48 -8.95 -2.03
C VAL A 61 5.82 -10.29 -1.77
N LYS A 62 5.26 -10.53 -0.58
CA LYS A 62 4.60 -11.80 -0.26
C LYS A 62 3.42 -12.09 -1.20
N ASN A 63 2.58 -11.10 -1.45
CA ASN A 63 1.26 -11.31 -2.07
C ASN A 63 1.21 -11.06 -3.58
N PHE A 64 2.11 -10.23 -4.11
CA PHE A 64 2.03 -9.68 -5.47
C PHE A 64 3.36 -9.76 -6.25
N ASN A 65 4.36 -10.51 -5.77
CA ASN A 65 5.54 -10.79 -6.59
C ASN A 65 5.18 -11.67 -7.81
N PHE A 66 6.03 -11.67 -8.82
CA PHE A 66 5.80 -12.43 -10.06
C PHE A 66 5.54 -13.92 -9.84
N GLU A 67 6.35 -14.57 -9.00
CA GLU A 67 6.20 -16.00 -8.72
C GLU A 67 4.83 -16.30 -8.08
N THR A 68 4.45 -15.54 -7.06
CA THR A 68 3.13 -15.64 -6.42
C THR A 68 2.01 -15.42 -7.44
N MET A 69 2.12 -14.44 -8.33
CA MET A 69 1.09 -14.14 -9.33
C MET A 69 0.99 -15.23 -10.41
N VAL A 70 2.12 -15.79 -10.85
CA VAL A 70 2.15 -16.93 -11.78
C VAL A 70 1.49 -18.14 -11.13
N GLN A 71 1.86 -18.50 -9.90
CA GLN A 71 1.28 -19.64 -9.18
C GLN A 71 -0.24 -19.49 -9.00
N LYS A 72 -0.70 -18.30 -8.59
CA LYS A 72 -2.14 -18.00 -8.47
C LYS A 72 -2.86 -18.15 -9.82
N THR A 73 -2.25 -17.69 -10.90
CA THR A 73 -2.82 -17.80 -12.24
C THR A 73 -2.89 -19.26 -12.70
N GLU A 74 -1.79 -20.00 -12.59
CA GLU A 74 -1.75 -21.43 -12.94
C GLU A 74 -2.78 -22.25 -12.16
N TRP A 75 -2.97 -21.94 -10.86
CA TRP A 75 -3.97 -22.61 -10.04
C TRP A 75 -5.37 -22.46 -10.63
N VAL A 76 -5.75 -21.26 -11.09
CA VAL A 76 -7.06 -21.03 -11.73
C VAL A 76 -7.24 -21.85 -13.01
N TYR A 77 -6.18 -22.05 -13.80
CA TYR A 77 -6.26 -22.81 -15.07
C TYR A 77 -6.13 -24.33 -14.91
N LYS A 78 -5.63 -24.81 -13.78
CA LYS A 78 -5.48 -26.25 -13.48
C LYS A 78 -6.71 -26.85 -12.78
N VAL A 79 -7.65 -26.01 -12.34
CA VAL A 79 -8.99 -26.39 -11.86
C VAL A 79 -9.92 -26.55 -13.06
#